data_AF-A0A958Y0P6-F1
#
_entry.id   AF-A0A958Y0P6-F1
#
_cell.length_a   1.000
_cell.length_b   1.000
_cell.length_c   1.000
_cell.angle_alpha   90.00
_cell.angle_beta   90.00
_cell.angle_gamma   90.00
#
_symmetry.space_group_name_H-M   'P 1'
#
loop_
_entity.id
_entity.type
_entity.pdbx_description
1 polymer ?
#
loop_
_entity_poly.entity_id
_entity_poly.type
_entity_poly.pdbx_seq_one_letter_code
_entity_poly.pdbx_strand_id
1 'polypeptide(L)'
;MELKAPPFFILFTEDRPLAGKGHMAQVIDYINERLNLSKYGNAVKGITYSPTLSKILPERHRSNKNKYLRGRKEWFLDIDLDYGKALQMNDWEYDRYVLEGFLECLERPGEVKGFDKVAFKKDILEIIEGLLRQAA
;
A
#
# COMPACT_ATOMS: atom_id res chain seq x y z
N MET A 1 23.08 -14.42 15.06
CA MET A 1 21.79 -13.79 15.42
C MET A 1 21.27 -13.03 14.22
N GLU A 2 20.20 -13.50 13.59
CA GLU A 2 19.52 -12.71 12.56
C GLU A 2 18.81 -11.52 13.22
N LEU A 3 19.21 -10.31 12.86
CA LEU A 3 18.56 -9.09 13.32
C LEU A 3 17.16 -9.03 12.70
N LYS A 4 16.15 -9.44 13.48
CA LYS A 4 14.74 -9.20 13.15
C LYS A 4 14.57 -7.70 12.86
N ALA A 5 13.96 -7.35 11.73
CA ALA A 5 13.74 -5.95 11.42
C ALA A 5 12.86 -5.29 12.49
N PRO A 6 13.15 -4.02 12.84
CA PRO A 6 12.32 -3.29 13.77
C PRO A 6 10.91 -3.14 13.21
N PRO A 7 9.87 -3.20 14.05
CA PRO A 7 8.50 -3.01 13.59
C PRO A 7 8.29 -1.67 12.89
N PHE A 8 7.62 -1.69 11.74
CA PHE A 8 7.39 -0.61 10.82
C PHE A 8 5.95 -0.58 10.29
N PHE A 9 5.54 0.56 9.76
CA PHE A 9 4.27 0.73 9.05
C PHE A 9 4.49 0.77 7.54
N ILE A 10 3.55 0.22 6.77
CA ILE A 10 3.49 0.50 5.34
C ILE A 10 2.66 1.76 5.16
N LEU A 11 3.22 2.76 4.49
CA LEU A 11 2.61 4.07 4.33
C LEU A 11 2.32 4.34 2.86
N PHE A 12 1.04 4.50 2.57
CA PHE A 12 0.47 4.77 1.28
C PHE A 12 0.30 6.26 1.10
N THR A 13 0.71 6.75 -0.07
CA THR A 13 0.50 8.13 -0.46
C THR A 13 -0.16 8.19 -1.82
N GLU A 14 -0.92 9.26 -2.02
CA GLU A 14 -1.48 9.63 -3.32
C GLU A 14 -0.95 11.02 -3.65
N ASP A 15 -0.46 11.24 -4.87
CA ASP A 15 0.09 12.54 -5.28
C ASP A 15 -1.02 13.60 -5.40
N ARG A 16 -2.24 13.18 -5.76
CA ARG A 16 -3.42 14.03 -5.92
C ARG A 16 -4.65 13.35 -5.34
N PRO A 17 -5.20 13.79 -4.19
CA PRO A 17 -6.43 13.22 -3.66
C PRO A 17 -7.55 13.31 -4.70
N LEU A 18 -8.12 12.18 -5.09
CA LEU A 18 -9.32 12.13 -5.94
C LEU A 18 -10.49 12.79 -5.19
N ALA A 19 -10.81 14.04 -5.56
CA ALA A 19 -11.94 14.76 -5.00
C ALA A 19 -13.24 13.95 -5.22
N GLY A 20 -13.88 13.54 -4.13
CA GLY A 20 -15.11 12.75 -4.17
C GLY A 20 -14.93 11.23 -4.10
N LYS A 21 -13.69 10.70 -4.12
CA LYS A 21 -13.41 9.27 -3.88
C LYS A 21 -12.55 9.09 -2.63
N GLY A 22 -13.19 9.07 -1.47
CA GLY A 22 -12.55 8.74 -0.17
C GLY A 22 -12.20 7.26 0.01
N HIS A 23 -12.17 6.49 -1.08
CA HIS A 23 -12.16 5.03 -1.08
C HIS A 23 -10.79 4.47 -0.67
N MET A 24 -9.70 5.21 -0.87
CA MET A 24 -8.37 4.69 -0.58
C MET A 24 -8.17 4.41 0.92
N ALA A 25 -8.71 5.26 1.82
CA ALA A 25 -8.71 4.97 3.26
C ALA A 25 -9.51 3.71 3.58
N GLN A 26 -10.69 3.53 2.96
CA GLN A 26 -11.55 2.37 3.16
C GLN A 26 -10.89 1.08 2.67
N VAL A 27 -10.20 1.11 1.52
CA VAL A 27 -9.42 -0.03 1.02
C VAL A 27 -8.31 -0.40 2.00
N ILE A 28 -7.60 0.58 2.57
CA ILE A 28 -6.55 0.31 3.56
C ILE A 28 -7.14 -0.27 4.85
N ASP A 29 -8.24 0.28 5.35
CA ASP A 29 -8.92 -0.25 6.54
C ASP A 29 -9.37 -1.69 6.31
N TYR A 30 -9.94 -1.97 5.14
CA TYR A 30 -10.34 -3.31 4.73
C TYR A 30 -9.18 -4.31 4.67
N ILE A 31 -8.00 -3.89 4.19
CA ILE A 31 -6.79 -4.74 4.23
C ILE A 31 -6.38 -5.00 5.68
N ASN A 32 -6.34 -3.97 6.53
CA ASN A 32 -5.95 -4.09 7.94
C ASN A 32 -6.90 -4.99 8.75
N GLU A 33 -8.19 -4.97 8.44
CA GLU A 33 -9.20 -5.82 9.11
C GLU A 33 -9.07 -7.30 8.73
N ARG A 34 -8.65 -7.59 7.49
CA ARG A 34 -8.64 -8.96 6.95
C ARG A 34 -7.30 -9.64 7.04
N LEU A 35 -6.22 -8.87 6.92
CA LEU A 35 -4.88 -9.42 6.98
C LEU A 35 -4.38 -9.39 8.42
N ASN A 36 -4.02 -10.57 8.94
CA ASN A 36 -3.23 -10.63 10.15
C ASN A 36 -1.77 -10.30 9.81
N LEU A 37 -1.44 -9.01 9.85
CA LEU A 37 -0.15 -8.47 9.38
C LEU A 37 1.07 -9.06 10.10
N SER A 38 0.92 -9.60 11.32
CA SER A 38 2.02 -10.26 12.02
C SER A 38 2.47 -11.57 11.34
N LYS A 39 1.65 -12.14 10.43
CA LYS A 39 2.01 -13.33 9.65
C LYS A 39 3.15 -13.08 8.66
N TYR A 40 3.31 -11.84 8.19
CA TYR A 40 4.32 -11.48 7.19
C TYR A 40 5.64 -11.02 7.81
N GLY A 41 5.87 -11.40 9.07
CA GLY A 41 7.00 -11.02 9.89
C GLY A 41 6.58 -10.17 11.09
N ASN A 42 7.35 -10.25 12.19
CA ASN A 42 7.14 -9.45 13.41
C ASN A 42 7.34 -7.94 13.20
N ALA A 43 7.55 -7.53 11.95
CA ALA A 43 7.96 -6.21 11.58
C ALA A 43 6.82 -5.36 11.00
N VAL A 44 5.67 -5.89 10.55
CA VAL A 44 4.59 -5.02 10.04
C VAL A 44 3.57 -4.74 11.13
N LYS A 45 3.46 -3.47 11.55
CA LYS A 45 2.50 -3.03 12.57
C LYS A 45 1.12 -2.68 12.01
N GLY A 46 1.06 -2.29 10.76
CA GLY A 46 -0.13 -1.70 10.16
C GLY A 46 0.17 -1.11 8.79
N ILE A 47 -0.91 -0.92 8.03
CA ILE A 47 -0.91 -0.18 6.79
C ILE A 47 -1.67 1.12 7.04
N THR A 48 -1.15 2.24 6.54
CA THR A 48 -1.80 3.55 6.71
C THR A 48 -1.76 4.32 5.40
N TYR A 49 -2.76 5.18 5.19
CA TYR A 49 -2.87 6.06 4.05
C TYR A 49 -2.74 7.52 4.47
N SER A 50 -1.99 8.30 3.68
CA SER A 50 -1.84 9.73 3.88
C SER A 50 -1.89 10.48 2.54
N PRO A 51 -2.99 11.22 2.25
CA PRO A 51 -3.18 11.95 0.99
C PRO A 51 -2.28 13.19 0.84
N THR A 52 -1.62 13.62 1.92
CA THR A 52 -0.86 14.88 1.97
C THR A 52 0.64 14.66 2.07
N LEU A 53 1.06 13.43 2.35
CA LEU A 53 2.46 13.14 2.68
C LEU A 53 3.39 13.28 1.48
N SER A 54 2.93 12.88 0.30
CA SER A 54 3.61 13.06 -1.00
C SER A 54 4.03 14.53 -1.22
N LYS A 55 3.19 15.48 -0.78
CA LYS A 55 3.40 16.92 -0.94
C LYS A 55 4.44 17.49 0.02
N ILE A 56 4.50 16.98 1.25
CA ILE A 56 5.45 17.45 2.28
C ILE A 56 6.81 16.75 2.23
N LEU A 57 6.93 15.65 1.47
CA LEU A 57 8.23 15.02 1.25
C LEU A 57 9.10 15.92 0.34
N PRO A 58 10.35 16.21 0.74
CA PRO A 58 11.31 16.95 -0.08
C PRO A 58 11.41 16.36 -1.50
N GLU A 59 11.57 17.19 -2.55
CA GLU A 59 11.62 16.74 -3.96
C GLU A 59 12.62 15.60 -4.23
N ARG A 60 13.76 15.60 -3.54
CA ARG A 60 14.76 14.50 -3.56
C ARG A 60 14.25 13.13 -3.08
N HIS A 61 13.07 13.09 -2.48
CA HIS A 61 12.37 11.88 -2.04
C HIS A 61 11.12 11.58 -2.89
N ARG A 62 10.72 12.49 -3.79
CA ARG A 62 9.66 12.26 -4.78
C ARG A 62 10.13 11.40 -5.96
N SER A 63 11.45 11.38 -6.24
CA SER A 63 12.03 10.62 -7.36
C SER A 63 12.32 9.15 -7.07
N ASN A 64 12.17 8.69 -5.82
CA ASN A 64 12.30 7.29 -5.41
C ASN A 64 11.03 6.91 -4.64
N LYS A 65 10.00 6.53 -5.41
CA LYS A 65 8.61 6.28 -4.99
C LYS A 65 8.48 5.30 -3.82
N ASN A 66 9.45 4.38 -3.66
CA ASN A 66 9.43 3.41 -2.57
C ASN A 66 10.69 3.54 -1.72
N LYS A 67 10.52 3.77 -0.41
CA LYS A 67 11.65 3.97 0.49
C LYS A 67 11.33 3.56 1.91
N TYR A 68 12.23 2.79 2.51
CA TYR A 68 12.20 2.56 3.95
C TYR A 68 12.87 3.71 4.72
N LEU A 69 12.10 4.46 5.50
CA LEU A 69 12.59 5.48 6.42
C LEU A 69 12.90 4.87 7.78
N ARG A 70 14.13 4.37 7.96
CA ARG A 70 14.58 3.72 9.19
C ARG A 70 14.34 4.53 10.47
N GLY A 71 14.50 5.86 10.41
CA GLY A 71 14.29 6.75 11.57
C GLY A 71 12.81 6.86 11.99
N ARG A 72 11.88 6.66 11.06
CA ARG A 72 10.43 6.66 11.32
C ARG A 72 9.85 5.26 11.45
N LYS A 73 10.63 4.23 11.09
CA LYS A 73 10.17 2.84 10.97
C LYS A 73 8.93 2.77 10.08
N GLU A 74 9.07 3.30 8.87
CA GLU A 74 7.97 3.37 7.90
C GLU A 74 8.52 2.99 6.53
N TRP A 75 7.84 2.10 5.83
CA TRP A 75 8.08 1.81 4.43
C TRP A 75 7.07 2.56 3.59
N PHE A 76 7.56 3.59 2.90
CA PHE A 76 6.76 4.42 2.02
C PHE A 76 6.61 3.70 0.69
N LEU A 77 5.36 3.58 0.25
CA LEU A 77 4.98 3.07 -1.06
C LEU A 77 4.09 4.13 -1.71
N ASP A 78 4.64 4.77 -2.74
CA ASP A 78 3.93 5.80 -3.49
C ASP A 78 3.26 5.16 -4.70
N ILE A 79 1.94 5.04 -4.62
CA ILE A 79 1.12 4.42 -5.66
C ILE A 79 0.78 5.49 -6.68
N ASP A 80 1.27 5.27 -7.90
CA ASP A 80 0.98 6.13 -9.03
C ASP A 80 -0.22 5.58 -9.78
N LEU A 81 -1.40 6.08 -9.44
CA LEU A 81 -2.64 5.73 -10.14
C LEU A 81 -2.88 6.74 -11.26
N ASP A 82 -3.25 6.23 -12.44
CA ASP A 82 -3.72 7.07 -13.53
C ASP A 82 -5.04 7.72 -13.11
N TYR A 83 -4.96 9.01 -12.82
CA TYR A 83 -6.08 9.83 -12.38
C TYR A 83 -7.23 9.85 -13.40
N GLY A 84 -6.91 9.93 -14.70
CA GLY A 84 -7.92 9.97 -15.76
C GLY A 84 -8.68 8.65 -15.85
N LYS A 85 -7.96 7.53 -15.67
CA LYS A 85 -8.55 6.20 -15.60
C LYS A 85 -9.39 6.00 -14.34
N ALA A 86 -8.88 6.40 -13.17
CA ALA A 86 -9.53 6.22 -11.88
C ALA A 86 -10.88 6.94 -11.76
N LEU A 87 -11.05 8.09 -12.43
CA LEU A 87 -12.31 8.84 -12.45
C LEU A 87 -13.44 8.11 -13.18
N GLN A 88 -13.11 7.26 -14.16
CA GLN A 88 -14.10 6.55 -14.98
C GLN A 88 -14.54 5.22 -14.35
N MET A 89 -13.83 4.77 -13.31
CA MET A 89 -14.12 3.52 -12.60
C MET A 89 -15.31 3.66 -11.66
N ASN A 90 -16.09 2.60 -11.52
CA ASN A 90 -16.99 2.45 -10.37
C ASN A 90 -16.19 2.10 -9.10
N ASP A 91 -16.89 1.93 -7.97
CA ASP A 91 -16.26 1.74 -6.67
C ASP A 91 -15.41 0.46 -6.59
N TRP A 92 -15.92 -0.69 -7.06
CA TRP A 92 -15.17 -1.94 -6.99
C TRP A 92 -13.98 -1.98 -7.98
N GLU A 93 -14.14 -1.38 -9.16
CA GLU A 93 -13.06 -1.22 -10.14
C GLU A 93 -11.94 -0.36 -9.56
N TYR A 94 -12.31 0.71 -8.85
CA TYR A 94 -11.37 1.58 -8.18
C TYR A 94 -10.65 0.85 -7.03
N ASP A 95 -11.37 0.13 -6.18
CA ASP A 95 -10.78 -0.63 -5.07
C ASP A 95 -9.78 -1.68 -5.57
N ARG A 96 -10.16 -2.41 -6.63
CA ARG A 96 -9.24 -3.32 -7.34
C ARG A 96 -8.02 -2.58 -7.88
N TYR A 97 -8.22 -1.43 -8.53
CA TYR A 97 -7.13 -0.65 -9.13
C TYR A 97 -6.12 -0.16 -8.10
N VAL A 98 -6.58 0.23 -6.91
CA VAL A 98 -5.73 0.59 -5.76
C VAL A 98 -4.90 -0.62 -5.30
N LEU A 99 -5.52 -1.79 -5.16
CA LEU A 99 -4.84 -3.03 -4.74
C LEU A 99 -3.81 -3.53 -5.77
N GLU A 100 -4.11 -3.39 -7.07
CA GLU A 100 -3.16 -3.69 -8.14
C GLU A 100 -1.95 -2.75 -8.10
N GLY A 101 -2.19 -1.44 -7.95
CA GLY A 101 -1.13 -0.44 -7.78
C GLY A 101 -0.26 -0.71 -6.54
N PHE A 102 -0.86 -1.27 -5.49
CA PHE A 102 -0.13 -1.69 -4.30
C PHE A 102 0.80 -2.87 -4.58
N LEU A 103 0.31 -3.90 -5.26
CA LEU A 103 1.12 -5.05 -5.66
C LEU A 103 2.30 -4.62 -6.54
N GLU A 104 2.06 -3.70 -7.48
CA GLU A 104 3.12 -3.14 -8.33
C GLU A 104 4.19 -2.43 -7.49
N CYS A 105 3.79 -1.65 -6.48
CA CYS A 105 4.73 -1.00 -5.58
C CYS A 105 5.58 -2.02 -4.80
N LEU A 106 5.00 -3.12 -4.35
CA LEU A 106 5.78 -4.17 -3.66
C LEU A 106 6.86 -4.80 -4.57
N GLU A 107 6.70 -4.76 -5.89
CA GLU A 107 7.73 -5.24 -6.82
C GLU A 107 8.93 -4.29 -6.96
N ARG A 108 8.78 -3.02 -6.59
CA ARG A 108 9.87 -2.03 -6.74
C ARG A 108 10.97 -2.24 -5.69
N PRO A 109 12.22 -1.84 -5.98
CA PRO A 109 13.34 -1.91 -5.03
C PRO A 109 13.03 -1.12 -3.75
N GLY A 110 13.48 -1.64 -2.60
CA GLY A 110 13.24 -1.00 -1.29
C GLY A 110 12.78 -1.94 -0.18
N GLU A 111 12.87 -3.26 -0.40
CA GLU A 111 12.43 -4.29 0.53
C GLU A 111 12.95 -4.10 1.95
N VAL A 112 12.04 -4.29 2.92
CA VAL A 112 12.40 -4.34 4.33
C VAL A 112 12.80 -5.77 4.67
N LYS A 113 14.02 -5.96 5.19
CA LYS A 113 14.48 -7.29 5.63
C LYS A 113 13.49 -7.90 6.64
N GLY A 114 13.18 -9.18 6.51
CA GLY A 114 12.28 -9.88 7.43
C GLY A 114 10.79 -9.60 7.22
N PHE A 115 10.42 -8.91 6.13
CA PHE A 115 9.05 -8.88 5.63
C PHE A 115 8.85 -9.99 4.59
N ASP A 116 7.87 -10.87 4.81
CA ASP A 116 7.50 -11.90 3.86
C ASP A 116 6.60 -11.33 2.75
N LYS A 117 7.27 -10.73 1.77
CA LYS A 117 6.62 -10.11 0.62
C LYS A 117 5.80 -11.12 -0.21
N VAL A 118 6.25 -12.37 -0.29
CA VAL A 118 5.62 -13.39 -1.15
C VAL A 118 4.27 -13.79 -0.56
N ALA A 119 4.24 -14.13 0.73
CA ALA A 119 2.99 -14.46 1.42
C ALA A 119 2.02 -13.27 1.41
N PHE A 120 2.54 -12.06 1.64
CA PHE A 120 1.70 -10.86 1.67
C PHE A 120 1.04 -10.55 0.32
N LYS A 121 1.78 -10.67 -0.79
CA LYS A 121 1.20 -10.49 -2.13
C LYS A 121 0.12 -11.52 -2.44
N LYS A 122 0.34 -12.78 -2.06
CA LYS A 122 -0.63 -13.85 -2.27
C LYS A 122 -1.96 -13.50 -1.60
N ASP A 123 -1.92 -13.05 -0.35
CA ASP A 123 -3.15 -12.73 0.40
C ASP A 123 -3.86 -11.48 -0.14
N ILE A 124 -3.11 -10.49 -0.68
CA ILE A 124 -3.69 -9.35 -1.41
C ILE A 124 -4.36 -9.80 -2.71
N LEU A 125 -3.77 -10.75 -3.45
CA LEU A 125 -4.40 -11.32 -4.65
C LEU A 125 -5.69 -12.08 -4.30
N GLU A 126 -5.71 -12.83 -3.19
CA GLU A 126 -6.93 -13.50 -2.70
C GLU A 126 -8.03 -12.47 -2.34
N ILE A 127 -7.66 -11.32 -1.79
CA ILE A 127 -8.58 -10.20 -1.58
C ILE A 127 -9.16 -9.68 -2.91
N ILE A 128 -8.31 -9.46 -3.93
CA ILE A 128 -8.75 -8.99 -5.25
C ILE A 128 -9.71 -10.01 -5.88
N GLU A 129 -9.39 -11.30 -5.82
CA GLU A 129 -10.26 -12.37 -6.31
C GLU A 129 -11.61 -12.38 -5.58
N GLY A 130 -11.60 -12.17 -4.26
CA GLY A 130 -12.82 -12.07 -3.46
C GLY A 130 -13.71 -10.91 -3.89
N LEU A 131 -13.12 -9.73 -4.18
CA LEU A 131 -13.84 -8.57 -4.71
C LEU A 131 -14.45 -8.86 -6.09
N LEU A 132 -13.68 -9.52 -6.98
CA LEU A 132 -14.16 -9.91 -8.32
C LEU A 132 -15.37 -10.85 -8.27
N ARG A 133 -15.40 -11.79 -7.30
CA ARG A 133 -16.53 -12.72 -7.14
C ARG A 133 -17.79 -12.05 -6.57
N GLN A 134 -17.65 -10.96 -5.82
CA GLN A 134 -18.79 -10.21 -5.28
C GLN A 134 -19.39 -9.24 -6.29
N ALA A 135 -18.61 -8.85 -7.30
CA ALA A 135 -19.02 -7.94 -8.37
C ALA A 135 -19.62 -8.64 -9.61
N ALA A 136 -19.56 -9.97 -9.68
CA ALA A 136 -20.06 -10.81 -10.78
C ALA A 136 -21.45 -11.39 -10.48
#